data_AF-A0A925X958-F1
#
_entry.id   AF-A0A925X958-F1
#
_cell.length_a   1.000
_cell.length_b   1.000
_cell.length_c   1.000
_cell.angle_alpha   90.00
_cell.angle_beta   90.00
_cell.angle_gamma   90.00
#
_symmetry.space_group_name_H-M   'P 1'
#
loop_
_entity.id
_entity.type
_entity.pdbx_description
1 polymer ?
#
loop_
_entity_poly.entity_id
_entity_poly.type
_entity_poly.pdbx_seq_one_letter_code
_entity_poly.pdbx_strand_id
1 'polypeptide(L)'
;MNWLFLAILTAFCFGLYNFFLKTASGNIHQIAGAVILQLVAALAGLMLLLYFKTTKQALPITQKGVLQACLAGLCVGLAEMLSFVVFSKNVPASVGTPVIIGGSILVTTLLGYFFLRESLNGWQMLGLVLVIAGIALLSAGQNSGH
;
A
#
# COMPACT_ATOMS: atom_id res chain seq x y z
N MET A 1 19.58 14.56 -2.52
CA MET A 1 18.58 15.16 -3.43
C MET A 1 18.04 14.03 -4.29
N ASN A 2 16.80 13.57 -4.23
CA ASN A 2 15.59 14.15 -3.66
C ASN A 2 14.66 12.96 -3.27
N TRP A 3 14.96 12.21 -2.19
CA TRP A 3 14.09 11.11 -1.70
C TRP A 3 12.65 11.60 -1.50
N LEU A 4 12.52 12.87 -1.12
CA LEU A 4 11.24 13.58 -1.00
C LEU A 4 10.51 13.73 -2.35
N PHE A 5 11.21 13.96 -3.46
CA PHE A 5 10.60 14.01 -4.80
C PHE A 5 10.15 12.62 -5.27
N LEU A 6 10.96 11.58 -5.03
CA LEU A 6 10.54 10.20 -5.28
C LEU A 6 9.32 9.85 -4.43
N ALA A 7 9.31 10.23 -3.14
CA ALA A 7 8.17 10.01 -2.26
C ALA A 7 6.91 10.76 -2.73
N ILE A 8 7.03 12.01 -3.19
CA ILE A 8 5.90 12.76 -3.77
C ILE A 8 5.38 12.06 -5.02
N LEU A 9 6.27 11.62 -5.91
CA LEU A 9 5.88 10.90 -7.13
C LEU A 9 5.21 9.55 -6.80
N THR A 10 5.73 8.83 -5.79
CA THR A 10 5.12 7.60 -5.28
C THR A 10 3.74 7.88 -4.68
N ALA A 11 3.59 8.93 -3.88
CA ALA A 11 2.30 9.34 -3.31
C ALA A 11 1.29 9.68 -4.41
N PHE A 12 1.73 10.36 -5.48
CA PHE A 12 0.90 10.66 -6.64
C PHE A 12 0.46 9.38 -7.36
N CYS A 13 1.39 8.46 -7.66
CA CYS A 13 1.06 7.16 -8.24
C CYS A 13 0.11 6.34 -7.35
N PHE A 14 0.31 6.36 -6.02
CA PHE A 14 -0.59 5.71 -5.07
C PHE A 14 -1.99 6.33 -5.07
N GLY A 15 -2.08 7.65 -5.22
CA GLY A 15 -3.35 8.35 -5.39
C GLY A 15 -4.12 7.87 -6.62
N LEU A 16 -3.46 7.83 -7.79
CA LEU A 16 -4.06 7.30 -9.02
C LEU A 16 -4.43 5.82 -8.86
N TYR A 17 -3.55 5.01 -8.28
CA TYR A 17 -3.81 3.60 -8.00
C TYR A 17 -5.10 3.42 -7.20
N ASN A 18 -5.27 4.15 -6.08
CA ASN A 18 -6.47 4.05 -5.26
C ASN A 18 -7.73 4.52 -6.00
N PHE A 19 -7.62 5.55 -6.83
CA PHE A 19 -8.73 6.03 -7.65
C PHE A 19 -9.18 4.98 -8.69
N PHE A 20 -8.22 4.39 -9.41
CA PHE A 20 -8.50 3.31 -10.37
C PHE A 20 -9.00 2.04 -9.66
N LEU A 21 -8.45 1.70 -8.50
CA LEU A 21 -8.88 0.58 -7.67
C LEU A 21 -10.35 0.69 -7.30
N LYS A 22 -10.79 1.85 -6.83
CA LYS A 22 -12.21 2.11 -6.54
C LYS A 22 -13.07 2.01 -7.81
N THR A 23 -12.63 2.62 -8.90
CA THR A 23 -13.37 2.61 -10.17
C THR A 23 -13.53 1.17 -10.71
N ALA A 24 -12.48 0.36 -10.60
CA ALA A 24 -12.48 -1.04 -10.97
C ALA A 24 -13.39 -1.88 -10.05
N SER A 25 -13.39 -1.60 -8.74
CA SER A 25 -14.23 -2.33 -7.77
C SER A 25 -15.74 -2.19 -8.01
N GLY A 26 -16.16 -1.13 -8.72
CA GLY A 26 -17.55 -0.92 -9.12
C GLY A 26 -17.93 -1.59 -10.44
N ASN A 27 -16.97 -1.98 -11.28
CA ASN A 27 -17.21 -2.50 -12.64
C ASN A 27 -16.79 -3.97 -12.82
N ILE A 28 -15.99 -4.52 -11.90
CA ILE A 28 -15.40 -5.86 -12.02
C ILE A 28 -15.50 -6.59 -10.67
N HIS A 29 -15.64 -7.92 -10.71
CA HIS A 29 -15.58 -8.76 -9.52
C HIS A 29 -14.25 -8.53 -8.77
N GLN A 30 -14.33 -8.35 -7.44
CA GLN A 30 -13.22 -7.98 -6.55
C GLN A 30 -11.95 -8.82 -6.77
N ILE A 31 -12.12 -10.13 -6.86
CA ILE A 31 -11.04 -11.11 -7.10
C ILE A 31 -10.41 -10.93 -8.48
N ALA A 32 -11.21 -10.72 -9.53
CA ALA A 32 -10.70 -10.54 -10.89
C ALA A 32 -9.93 -9.23 -11.03
N GLY A 33 -10.40 -8.15 -10.40
CA GLY A 33 -9.68 -6.87 -10.34
C GLY A 33 -8.31 -7.00 -9.67
N ALA A 34 -8.26 -7.67 -8.51
CA ALA A 34 -6.99 -7.92 -7.80
C ALA A 34 -6.01 -8.75 -8.64
N VAL A 35 -6.48 -9.81 -9.32
CA VAL A 35 -5.62 -10.65 -10.17
C VAL A 35 -5.07 -9.85 -11.36
N ILE A 36 -5.88 -9.02 -12.01
CA ILE A 36 -5.42 -8.19 -13.13
C ILE A 36 -4.34 -7.20 -12.66
N LEU A 37 -4.55 -6.54 -11.50
CA LEU A 37 -3.54 -5.65 -10.93
C LEU A 37 -2.24 -6.39 -10.62
N GLN A 38 -2.33 -7.59 -10.03
CA GLN A 38 -1.16 -8.40 -9.73
C GLN A 38 -0.42 -8.82 -11.00
N LEU A 39 -1.14 -9.19 -12.07
CA LEU A 39 -0.54 -9.54 -13.36
C LEU A 39 0.17 -8.34 -14.00
N VAL A 40 -0.46 -7.16 -14.00
CA VAL A 40 0.15 -5.93 -14.53
C VAL A 40 1.37 -5.54 -13.71
N ALA A 41 1.28 -5.61 -12.39
CA ALA A 41 2.40 -5.35 -11.48
C ALA A 41 3.55 -6.35 -11.67
N ALA A 42 3.22 -7.65 -11.85
CA ALA A 42 4.20 -8.69 -12.11
C ALA A 42 4.92 -8.45 -13.44
N LEU A 43 4.20 -8.13 -14.51
CA LEU A 43 4.77 -7.80 -15.82
C LEU A 43 5.68 -6.57 -15.76
N ALA A 44 5.23 -5.50 -15.09
CA ALA A 44 6.02 -4.29 -14.88
C ALA A 44 7.31 -4.61 -14.09
N GLY A 45 7.19 -5.41 -13.01
CA GLY A 45 8.33 -5.88 -12.23
C GLY A 45 9.31 -6.72 -13.05
N LEU A 46 8.81 -7.61 -13.91
CA LEU A 46 9.60 -8.45 -14.81
C LEU A 46 10.38 -7.62 -15.83
N MET A 47 9.73 -6.61 -16.41
CA MET A 47 10.35 -5.69 -17.36
C MET A 47 11.49 -4.89 -16.69
N LEU A 48 11.27 -4.43 -15.46
CA LEU A 48 12.28 -3.74 -14.66
C LEU A 48 13.45 -4.68 -14.31
N LEU A 49 13.16 -5.92 -13.94
CA LEU A 49 14.17 -6.93 -13.61
C LEU A 49 15.03 -7.27 -14.84
N LEU A 50 14.43 -7.39 -16.02
CA LEU A 50 15.14 -7.55 -17.29
C LEU A 50 16.02 -6.34 -17.61
N TYR A 51 15.55 -5.12 -17.34
CA TYR A 51 16.33 -3.90 -17.50
C TYR A 51 17.56 -3.89 -16.56
N PHE A 52 17.37 -4.18 -15.27
CA PHE A 52 18.48 -4.24 -14.31
C PHE A 52 19.47 -5.39 -14.58
N LYS A 53 18.98 -6.52 -15.11
CA LYS A 53 19.84 -7.62 -15.58
C LYS A 53 20.75 -7.17 -16.73
N THR A 54 20.25 -6.33 -17.64
CA THR A 54 21.03 -5.70 -18.71
C THR A 54 22.05 -4.68 -18.15
N THR A 55 21.73 -3.98 -17.07
CA THR A 55 22.62 -3.00 -16.42
C THR A 55 23.75 -3.63 -15.58
N LYS A 56 23.88 -4.97 -15.51
CA LYS A 56 24.91 -5.70 -14.73
C LYS A 56 25.01 -5.29 -13.26
N GLN A 57 23.93 -4.77 -12.66
CA GLN A 57 23.91 -4.64 -11.21
C GLN A 57 23.87 -6.05 -10.61
N ALA A 58 24.75 -6.32 -9.65
CA ALA A 58 24.66 -7.55 -8.88
C ALA A 58 23.30 -7.54 -8.18
N LEU A 59 22.37 -8.41 -8.59
CA LEU A 59 21.19 -8.73 -7.81
C LEU A 59 21.60 -9.82 -6.82
N PRO A 60 21.95 -9.51 -5.56
CA PRO A 60 22.19 -10.53 -4.56
C PRO A 60 20.86 -11.22 -4.22
N ILE A 61 20.48 -12.22 -5.01
CA ILE A 61 19.32 -13.06 -4.72
C ILE A 61 19.71 -13.97 -3.55
N THR A 62 19.33 -13.54 -2.35
CA THR A 62 19.52 -14.34 -1.12
C THR A 62 18.27 -15.17 -0.87
N GLN A 63 18.43 -16.46 -0.56
CA GLN A 63 17.32 -17.39 -0.30
C GLN A 63 16.35 -16.88 0.79
N LYS A 64 16.86 -16.17 1.80
CA LYS A 64 16.04 -15.50 2.84
C LYS A 64 15.20 -14.35 2.27
N GLY A 65 15.76 -13.57 1.35
CA GLY A 65 15.05 -12.47 0.69
C GLY A 65 13.94 -12.97 -0.23
N VAL A 66 14.14 -14.10 -0.91
CA VAL A 66 13.09 -14.74 -1.72
C VAL A 66 11.92 -15.21 -0.85
N LEU A 67 12.21 -15.84 0.29
CA LEU A 67 11.16 -16.27 1.23
C LEU A 67 10.37 -15.07 1.79
N GLN A 68 11.07 -14.00 2.17
CA GLN A 68 10.43 -12.76 2.63
C GLN A 68 9.59 -12.09 1.52
N ALA A 69 10.08 -12.10 0.27
CA ALA A 69 9.35 -11.56 -0.87
C ALA A 69 8.09 -12.38 -1.20
N CYS A 70 8.15 -13.72 -1.12
CA CYS A 70 6.97 -14.57 -1.28
C CYS A 70 5.92 -14.30 -0.20
N LEU A 71 6.34 -14.17 1.06
CA LEU A 71 5.44 -13.85 2.16
C LEU A 71 4.81 -12.46 1.98
N ALA A 72 5.62 -11.47 1.59
CA ALA A 72 5.15 -10.12 1.30
C ALA A 72 4.14 -10.10 0.14
N GLY A 73 4.42 -10.83 -0.94
CA GLY A 73 3.51 -10.95 -2.08
C GLY A 73 2.17 -11.58 -1.71
N LEU A 74 2.18 -12.63 -0.88
CA LEU A 74 0.96 -13.25 -0.38
C LEU A 74 0.13 -12.28 0.47
N CYS A 75 0.79 -11.53 1.36
CA CYS A 75 0.15 -10.51 2.19
C CYS A 75 -0.42 -9.37 1.34
N VAL A 76 0.32 -8.89 0.34
CA VAL A 76 -0.13 -7.82 -0.56
C VAL A 76 -1.32 -8.28 -1.40
N GLY A 77 -1.29 -9.49 -1.96
CA GLY A 77 -2.42 -10.02 -2.73
C GLY A 77 -3.69 -10.15 -1.88
N LEU A 78 -3.58 -10.63 -0.64
CA LEU A 78 -4.70 -10.66 0.31
C LEU A 78 -5.19 -9.25 0.66
N ALA A 79 -4.28 -8.31 0.87
CA ALA A 79 -4.61 -6.91 1.17
C ALA A 79 -5.34 -6.23 0.00
N GLU A 80 -4.93 -6.46 -1.25
CA GLU A 80 -5.62 -5.95 -2.43
C GLU A 80 -7.02 -6.55 -2.57
N MET A 81 -7.17 -7.88 -2.40
CA MET A 81 -8.48 -8.52 -2.42
C MET A 81 -9.42 -7.95 -1.35
N LEU A 82 -8.94 -7.81 -0.11
CA LEU A 82 -9.71 -7.20 0.98
C LEU A 82 -10.06 -5.73 0.69
N SER A 83 -9.11 -4.97 0.13
CA SER A 83 -9.35 -3.58 -0.26
C SER A 83 -10.43 -3.47 -1.32
N PHE A 84 -10.42 -4.34 -2.35
CA PHE A 84 -11.49 -4.43 -3.34
C PHE A 84 -12.85 -4.76 -2.70
N VAL A 85 -12.88 -5.67 -1.73
CA VAL A 85 -14.11 -6.00 -0.98
C VAL A 85 -14.67 -4.76 -0.28
N VAL A 86 -13.81 -4.01 0.41
CA VAL A 86 -14.21 -2.78 1.12
C VAL A 86 -14.77 -1.73 0.16
N PHE A 87 -14.10 -1.49 -0.98
CA PHE A 87 -14.60 -0.52 -1.96
C PHE A 87 -15.88 -0.96 -2.67
N SER A 88 -16.04 -2.27 -2.89
CA SER A 88 -17.25 -2.84 -3.47
C SER A 88 -18.47 -2.73 -2.54
N LYS A 89 -18.26 -2.56 -1.22
CA LYS A 89 -19.33 -2.25 -0.25
C LYS A 89 -19.80 -0.79 -0.28
N ASN A 90 -19.66 -0.10 -1.41
CA ASN A 90 -20.03 1.32 -1.60
C ASN A 90 -19.31 2.30 -0.66
N VAL A 91 -18.16 1.93 -0.08
CA VAL A 91 -17.38 2.86 0.75
C VAL A 91 -16.69 3.89 -0.16
N PRO A 92 -16.91 5.19 0.07
CA PRO A 92 -16.18 6.22 -0.66
C PRO A 92 -14.66 6.08 -0.50
N ALA A 93 -13.90 6.13 -1.62
CA ALA A 93 -12.43 6.21 -1.64
C ALA A 93 -11.88 7.20 -0.62
N SER A 94 -12.54 8.35 -0.47
CA SER A 94 -12.15 9.41 0.45
C SER A 94 -12.08 8.97 1.92
N VAL A 95 -12.66 7.82 2.28
CA VAL A 95 -12.57 7.24 3.64
C VAL A 95 -11.98 5.84 3.62
N GLY A 96 -12.33 4.99 2.65
CA GLY A 96 -11.76 3.65 2.54
C GLY A 96 -10.25 3.68 2.36
N THR A 97 -9.73 4.54 1.49
CA THR A 97 -8.30 4.68 1.23
C THR A 97 -7.51 5.14 2.48
N PRO A 98 -7.88 6.23 3.17
CA PRO A 98 -7.17 6.63 4.37
C PRO A 98 -7.31 5.63 5.53
N VAL A 99 -8.42 4.91 5.66
CA VAL A 99 -8.55 3.85 6.68
C VAL A 99 -7.62 2.67 6.38
N ILE A 100 -7.56 2.20 5.13
CA ILE A 100 -6.69 1.07 4.73
C ILE A 100 -5.21 1.45 4.84
N ILE A 101 -4.81 2.59 4.26
CA ILE A 101 -3.42 3.06 4.27
C ILE A 101 -3.02 3.48 5.69
N GLY A 102 -3.91 4.14 6.40
CA GLY A 102 -3.69 4.56 7.77
C GLY A 102 -3.53 3.40 8.75
N GLY A 103 -4.41 2.41 8.66
CA GLY A 103 -4.31 1.17 9.42
C GLY A 103 -3.04 0.39 9.10
N SER A 104 -2.63 0.34 7.84
CA SER A 104 -1.38 -0.32 7.45
C SER A 104 -0.15 0.40 7.99
N ILE A 105 -0.15 1.74 8.06
CA ILE A 105 0.91 2.52 8.71
C ILE A 105 1.01 2.13 10.19
N LEU A 106 -0.11 2.06 10.92
CA LEU A 106 -0.10 1.65 12.33
C LEU A 106 0.49 0.26 12.52
N VAL A 107 0.02 -0.71 11.74
CA VAL A 107 0.49 -2.10 11.81
C VAL A 107 1.97 -2.17 11.45
N THR A 108 2.42 -1.43 10.44
CA THR A 108 3.83 -1.35 10.02
C THR A 108 4.68 -0.73 11.11
N THR A 109 4.24 0.35 11.76
CA THR A 109 4.97 0.98 12.86
C THR A 109 5.04 0.07 14.10
N LEU A 110 3.96 -0.64 14.43
CA LEU A 110 3.94 -1.65 15.50
C LEU A 110 4.90 -2.81 15.21
N LEU A 111 4.88 -3.34 13.98
CA LEU A 111 5.82 -4.37 13.54
C LEU A 111 7.26 -3.86 13.51
N GLY A 112 7.52 -2.65 13.03
CA GLY A 112 8.86 -2.04 13.04
C GLY A 112 9.40 -1.86 14.47
N TYR A 113 8.54 -1.42 15.38
CA TYR A 113 8.89 -1.32 16.80
C TYR A 113 9.18 -2.68 17.43
N PHE A 114 8.32 -3.69 17.20
CA PHE A 114 8.43 -4.99 17.87
C PHE A 114 9.50 -5.90 17.24
N PHE A 115 9.57 -5.92 15.91
CA PHE A 115 10.42 -6.85 15.14
C PHE A 115 11.77 -6.24 14.75
N LEU A 116 11.82 -4.95 14.37
CA LEU A 116 13.06 -4.28 13.97
C LEU A 116 13.73 -3.52 15.13
N ARG A 117 13.07 -3.39 16.30
CA ARG A 117 13.54 -2.59 17.45
C ARG A 117 13.90 -1.15 17.05
N GLU A 118 13.19 -0.58 16.09
CA GLU A 118 13.42 0.80 15.70
C GLU A 118 13.02 1.73 16.86
N SER A 119 13.96 2.57 17.32
CA SER A 119 13.70 3.60 18.31
C SER A 119 12.86 4.70 17.67
N LEU A 120 11.54 4.64 17.88
CA LEU A 120 10.63 5.67 17.41
C LEU A 120 10.98 7.01 18.07
N ASN A 121 11.40 7.97 17.25
CA ASN A 121 11.69 9.32 17.72
C ASN A 121 10.37 10.01 18.11
N GLY A 122 10.36 10.86 19.14
CA GLY A 122 9.12 11.49 19.65
C GLY A 122 8.34 12.26 18.55
N TRP A 123 9.06 12.81 17.56
CA TRP A 123 8.48 13.44 16.38
C TRP A 123 7.76 12.47 15.43
N GLN A 124 8.25 11.23 15.28
CA GLN A 124 7.56 10.19 14.49
C GLN A 124 6.27 9.75 15.17
N MET A 125 6.27 9.66 16.50
CA MET A 125 5.08 9.32 17.27
C MET A 125 4.00 10.42 17.15
N LEU A 126 4.42 11.68 17.19
CA LEU A 126 3.53 12.83 16.93
C LEU A 126 2.93 12.78 15.52
N GLY A 127 3.75 12.49 14.50
CA GLY A 127 3.29 12.29 13.13
C GLY A 127 2.29 11.15 13.00
N LEU A 128 2.53 10.03 13.68
CA LEU A 128 1.62 8.88 13.71
C LEU A 128 0.27 9.26 14.31
N VAL A 129 0.26 9.94 15.47
CA VAL A 129 -0.97 10.40 16.12
C VAL A 129 -1.75 11.36 15.23
N LEU A 130 -1.06 12.25 14.50
CA LEU A 130 -1.68 13.16 13.53
C LEU A 130 -2.32 12.43 12.36
N VAL A 131 -1.67 11.38 11.84
CA VAL A 131 -2.22 10.53 10.79
C VAL A 131 -3.46 9.81 11.31
N ILE A 132 -3.39 9.18 12.49
CA ILE A 132 -4.55 8.52 13.13
C ILE A 132 -5.70 9.50 13.32
N ALA A 133 -5.42 10.69 13.86
CA ALA A 133 -6.40 11.74 14.07
C ALA A 133 -7.04 12.20 12.75
N GLY A 134 -6.23 12.37 11.70
CA GLY A 134 -6.70 12.70 10.35
C GLY A 134 -7.63 11.63 9.77
N ILE A 135 -7.30 10.35 9.96
CA ILE A 135 -8.15 9.22 9.53
C ILE A 135 -9.45 9.19 10.33
N ALA A 136 -9.38 9.39 11.65
CA ALA A 136 -10.56 9.44 12.51
C ALA A 136 -11.50 10.60 12.13
N LEU A 137 -10.95 11.77 11.80
CA LEU A 137 -11.71 12.92 11.29
C LEU A 137 -12.37 12.62 9.94
N LEU A 138 -11.66 12.00 9.00
CA LEU A 138 -12.21 11.60 7.70
C LEU A 138 -13.31 10.55 7.85
N SER A 139 -13.13 9.60 8.77
CA SER A 139 -14.15 8.60 9.11
C SER A 139 -15.37 9.21 9.80
N ALA A 140 -15.16 10.15 10.72
CA ALA A 140 -16.25 10.85 11.44
C ALA A 140 -17.09 11.72 10.50
N GLY A 141 -16.44 12.43 9.57
CA GLY A 141 -17.12 13.23 8.54
C GLY A 141 -18.03 12.41 7.63
N GLN A 142 -17.76 11.12 7.46
CA GLN A 142 -18.62 10.20 6.72
C GLN A 142 -19.88 9.80 7.47
N ASN A 143 -19.76 9.62 8.80
CA ASN A 143 -20.87 9.18 9.63
C ASN A 143 -21.90 10.30 9.87
N SER A 144 -21.50 11.57 9.67
CA SER A 144 -22.35 12.76 9.75
C SER A 144 -23.13 13.08 8.46
N GLY A 145 -22.98 12.28 7.40
CA GLY A 145 -23.66 12.46 6.12
C GLY A 145 -24.92 11.60 5.92
N HIS A 146 -25.40 10.93 6.97
CA HIS A 146 -26.65 10.17 6.97
C HIS A 146 -27.78 10.93 7.65
#